data_AF-V4ZM05-F1
#
_entry.id   AF-V4ZM05-F1
#
_cell.length_a   1.000
_cell.length_b   1.000
_cell.length_c   1.000
_cell.angle_alpha   90.00
_cell.angle_beta   90.00
_cell.angle_gamma   90.00
#
_symmetry.space_group_name_H-M   'P 1'
#
loop_
_entity.id
_entity.type
_entity.pdbx_description
1 polymer ?
#
loop_
_entity_poly.entity_id
_entity_poly.type
_entity_poly.pdbx_seq_one_letter_code
_entity_poly.pdbx_strand_id
1 'polypeptide(L)'
;MSEDTLYDKVWENHKVTELPNGQDQLFIGLHLVHEVTSPQAFGMLRERELDVAYPDRTFATTDHIAPTEADKRERPLTDDQAEEMLSALERNTSENGITFFGFDSGKQGITHVVAPELGLSQPGMTVACGDSHTATHGAFGSIGVGIGTSQIRDVLATGCIAADKQRVRRINVEGDSARACTPRT
;
A
#
# COMPACT_ATOMS: atom_id res chain seq x y z
N MET A 1 8.27 -24.36 8.24
CA MET A 1 8.42 -22.90 7.98
C MET A 1 9.11 -22.28 9.19
N SER A 2 9.36 -20.96 9.23
CA SER A 2 9.75 -20.30 10.49
C SER A 2 8.63 -20.41 11.51
N GLU A 3 8.99 -20.31 12.80
CA GLU A 3 8.06 -20.27 13.93
C GLU A 3 8.57 -19.25 14.96
N ASP A 4 7.65 -18.67 15.74
CA ASP A 4 7.91 -17.71 16.83
C ASP A 4 8.69 -16.43 16.47
N THR A 5 8.79 -16.09 15.18
CA THR A 5 9.38 -14.81 14.75
C THR A 5 8.36 -13.66 14.77
N LEU A 6 8.84 -12.42 14.63
CA LEU A 6 7.94 -11.26 14.41
C LEU A 6 7.04 -11.48 13.20
N TYR A 7 7.62 -11.99 12.10
CA TYR A 7 6.87 -12.31 10.88
C TYR A 7 5.76 -13.33 11.17
N ASP A 8 6.07 -14.42 11.88
CA ASP A 8 5.07 -15.44 12.19
C ASP A 8 3.94 -14.86 13.06
N LYS A 9 4.26 -14.07 14.08
CA LYS A 9 3.26 -13.46 14.96
C LYS A 9 2.31 -12.51 14.21
N VAL A 10 2.86 -11.65 13.35
CA VAL A 10 2.04 -10.74 12.55
C VAL A 10 1.20 -11.51 11.53
N TRP A 11 1.77 -12.53 10.89
CA TRP A 11 1.05 -13.38 9.95
C TRP A 11 -0.14 -14.09 10.60
N GLU A 12 0.09 -14.80 11.71
CA GLU A 12 -0.98 -15.54 12.40
C GLU A 12 -2.08 -14.62 12.95
N ASN A 13 -1.73 -13.41 13.42
CA ASN A 13 -2.73 -12.43 13.88
C ASN A 13 -3.63 -11.90 12.74
N HIS A 14 -3.17 -11.99 11.49
CA HIS A 14 -3.88 -11.48 10.32
C HIS A 14 -4.43 -12.58 9.41
N LYS A 15 -4.11 -13.85 9.67
CA LYS A 15 -4.67 -15.00 8.96
C LYS A 15 -6.14 -15.14 9.34
N VAL A 16 -7.02 -15.06 8.35
CA VAL A 16 -8.46 -15.27 8.52
C VAL A 16 -8.78 -16.77 8.48
N THR A 17 -8.29 -17.45 7.43
CA THR A 17 -8.45 -18.89 7.23
C THR A 17 -7.42 -19.37 6.20
N GLU A 18 -7.28 -20.68 6.07
CA GLU A 18 -6.67 -21.30 4.89
C GLU A 18 -7.73 -21.45 3.78
N LEU A 19 -7.35 -21.14 2.54
CA LEU A 19 -8.17 -21.29 1.35
C LEU A 19 -8.06 -22.71 0.78
N PRO A 20 -9.02 -23.20 -0.02
CA PRO A 20 -8.99 -24.56 -0.57
C PRO A 20 -7.78 -24.89 -1.44
N ASN A 21 -7.08 -23.88 -1.95
CA ASN A 21 -5.86 -24.04 -2.74
C ASN A 21 -4.58 -24.10 -1.88
N GLY A 22 -4.71 -24.07 -0.55
CA GLY A 22 -3.60 -24.12 0.41
C GLY A 22 -2.94 -22.78 0.71
N GLN A 23 -3.39 -21.68 0.10
CA GLN A 23 -2.92 -20.33 0.45
C GLN A 23 -3.67 -19.82 1.69
N ASP A 24 -3.06 -18.89 2.41
CA ASP A 24 -3.76 -18.21 3.50
C ASP A 24 -4.57 -17.04 2.96
N GLN A 25 -5.79 -16.87 3.47
CA GLN A 25 -6.52 -15.63 3.35
C GLN A 25 -5.99 -14.67 4.41
N LEU A 26 -5.21 -13.68 3.98
CA LEU A 26 -4.55 -12.71 4.85
C LEU A 26 -5.32 -11.39 4.83
N PHE A 27 -5.80 -10.96 6.00
CA PHE A 27 -6.43 -9.66 6.17
C PHE A 27 -5.40 -8.53 6.10
N ILE A 28 -5.70 -7.46 5.37
CA ILE A 28 -4.85 -6.28 5.18
C ILE A 28 -5.26 -5.19 6.18
N GLY A 29 -4.36 -4.88 7.12
CA GLY A 29 -4.59 -3.88 8.16
C GLY A 29 -4.57 -2.43 7.65
N LEU A 30 -3.74 -2.17 6.63
CA LEU A 30 -3.60 -0.88 5.93
C LEU A 30 -3.44 -1.13 4.42
N HIS A 31 -4.27 -0.48 3.61
CA HIS A 31 -4.17 -0.51 2.17
C HIS A 31 -3.80 0.87 1.63
N LEU A 32 -2.75 0.93 0.81
CA LEU A 32 -2.29 2.15 0.17
C LEU A 32 -2.53 2.05 -1.34
N VAL A 33 -3.08 3.10 -1.93
CA VAL A 33 -3.39 3.18 -3.36
C VAL A 33 -2.81 4.43 -3.97
N HIS A 34 -2.43 4.33 -5.24
CA HIS A 34 -1.86 5.42 -6.03
C HIS A 34 -2.36 5.32 -7.48
N GLU A 35 -2.09 6.35 -8.26
CA GLU A 35 -2.71 6.64 -9.56
C GLU A 35 -2.35 5.64 -10.68
N VAL A 36 -1.28 4.86 -10.53
CA VAL A 36 -0.78 3.99 -11.61
C VAL A 36 -1.57 2.69 -11.70
N THR A 37 -1.72 1.98 -10.58
CA THR A 37 -2.25 0.60 -10.56
C THR A 37 -3.71 0.52 -10.08
N SER A 38 -4.14 1.51 -9.30
CA SER A 38 -5.42 1.46 -8.58
C SER A 38 -6.64 1.77 -9.46
N PRO A 39 -6.60 2.68 -10.46
CA PRO A 39 -7.78 2.98 -11.28
C PRO A 39 -8.41 1.76 -11.95
N GLN A 40 -7.58 0.83 -12.42
CA GLN A 40 -8.03 -0.42 -13.03
C GLN A 40 -8.75 -1.32 -12.01
N ALA A 41 -8.26 -1.39 -10.78
CA ALA A 41 -8.88 -2.19 -9.72
C ALA A 41 -10.27 -1.66 -9.35
N PHE A 42 -10.47 -0.34 -9.26
CA PHE A 42 -11.80 0.26 -9.07
C PHE A 42 -12.73 -0.01 -10.26
N GLY A 43 -12.20 -0.05 -11.48
CA GLY A 43 -12.95 -0.52 -12.66
C GLY A 43 -13.51 -1.92 -12.48
N MET A 44 -12.67 -2.86 -12.02
CA MET A 44 -13.08 -4.23 -11.76
C MET A 44 -14.13 -4.36 -10.64
N LEU A 45 -14.12 -3.46 -9.65
CA LEU A 45 -15.19 -3.41 -8.62
C LEU A 45 -16.53 -3.04 -9.26
N ARG A 46 -16.56 -1.96 -10.06
CA ARG A 46 -17.76 -1.50 -10.74
C ARG A 46 -18.35 -2.55 -11.69
N GLU A 47 -17.51 -3.22 -12.47
CA GLU A 47 -17.93 -4.31 -13.37
C GLU A 47 -18.58 -5.48 -12.63
N ARG A 48 -18.24 -5.67 -11.35
CA ARG A 48 -18.76 -6.73 -10.48
C ARG A 48 -19.83 -6.26 -9.51
N GLU A 49 -20.21 -4.99 -9.57
CA GLU A 49 -21.18 -4.37 -8.65
C GLU A 49 -20.78 -4.55 -7.18
N LEU A 50 -19.48 -4.38 -6.88
CA LEU A 50 -18.91 -4.50 -5.54
C LEU A 50 -18.52 -3.15 -4.96
N ASP A 51 -18.82 -2.95 -3.68
CA ASP A 51 -18.40 -1.80 -2.90
C ASP A 51 -17.00 -2.00 -2.28
N VAL A 52 -16.37 -0.90 -1.84
CA VAL A 52 -15.14 -0.95 -1.05
C VAL A 52 -15.46 -1.37 0.39
N ALA A 53 -14.87 -2.47 0.85
CA ALA A 53 -15.17 -3.06 2.16
C ALA A 53 -14.64 -2.25 3.35
N TYR A 54 -13.45 -1.65 3.23
CA TYR A 54 -12.79 -0.92 4.31
C TYR A 54 -12.21 0.42 3.84
N PRO A 55 -13.05 1.41 3.50
CA PRO A 55 -12.59 2.72 3.04
C PRO A 55 -11.76 3.44 4.11
N ASP A 56 -12.10 3.30 5.39
CA ASP A 56 -11.36 3.90 6.52
C ASP A 56 -9.96 3.29 6.77
N ARG A 57 -9.63 2.19 6.10
CA ARG A 57 -8.30 1.54 6.14
C ARG A 57 -7.55 1.69 4.82
N THR A 58 -8.15 2.37 3.85
CA THR A 58 -7.57 2.61 2.54
C THR A 58 -7.20 4.08 2.43
N PHE A 59 -5.97 4.36 2.02
CA PHE A 59 -5.47 5.73 1.86
C PHE A 59 -4.82 5.90 0.49
N ALA A 60 -5.10 7.04 -0.12
CA ALA A 60 -4.61 7.38 -1.43
C ALA A 60 -3.64 8.57 -1.36
N THR A 61 -2.58 8.54 -2.15
CA THR A 61 -1.75 9.72 -2.45
C THR A 61 -1.39 9.67 -3.92
N THR A 62 -1.06 10.83 -4.49
CA THR A 62 -0.48 10.92 -5.83
C THR A 62 1.03 11.05 -5.68
N ASP A 63 1.82 10.19 -6.32
CA ASP A 63 3.28 10.22 -6.14
C ASP A 63 4.13 9.90 -7.37
N HIS A 64 3.69 9.05 -8.30
CA HIS A 64 4.46 8.70 -9.50
C HIS A 64 4.38 9.76 -10.59
N ILE A 65 3.26 10.49 -10.69
CA ILE A 65 3.03 11.49 -11.76
C ILE A 65 3.16 12.94 -11.30
N ALA A 66 3.38 13.19 -10.00
CA ALA A 66 3.36 14.53 -9.43
C ALA A 66 4.50 15.40 -10.00
N PRO A 67 4.21 16.54 -10.65
CA PRO A 67 5.25 17.46 -11.12
C PRO A 67 6.16 17.93 -9.99
N THR A 68 7.46 17.99 -10.26
CA THR A 68 8.46 18.43 -9.27
C THR A 68 8.37 19.94 -9.00
N GLU A 69 8.03 20.72 -10.02
CA GLU A 69 7.82 22.16 -9.96
C GLU A 69 6.38 22.46 -9.52
N ALA A 70 6.22 23.27 -8.46
CA ALA A 70 4.91 23.50 -7.84
C ALA A 70 3.93 24.26 -8.75
N ASP A 71 4.43 25.17 -9.58
CA ASP A 71 3.66 25.91 -10.58
C ASP A 71 3.09 25.01 -11.68
N LYS A 72 3.66 23.82 -11.89
CA LYS A 72 3.17 22.83 -12.87
C LYS A 72 2.09 21.90 -12.31
N ARG A 73 1.66 22.11 -11.06
CA ARG A 73 0.58 21.34 -10.41
C ARG A 73 -0.79 21.99 -10.56
N GLU A 74 -0.86 23.18 -11.17
CA GLU A 74 -2.14 23.77 -11.59
C GLU A 74 -2.81 22.87 -12.62
N ARG A 75 -4.12 22.69 -12.47
CA ARG A 75 -4.89 21.77 -13.32
C ARG A 75 -5.57 22.49 -14.49
N PRO A 76 -5.68 21.84 -15.67
CA PRO A 76 -5.23 20.47 -15.96
C PRO A 76 -3.70 20.35 -16.02
N LEU A 77 -3.17 19.18 -15.61
CA LEU A 77 -1.74 18.91 -15.74
C LEU A 77 -1.30 18.97 -17.21
N THR A 78 -0.05 19.36 -17.45
CA THR A 78 0.50 19.46 -18.82
C THR A 78 0.59 18.11 -19.53
N ASP A 79 0.72 17.02 -18.78
CA ASP A 79 0.69 15.65 -19.29
C ASP A 79 -0.74 15.11 -19.18
N ASP A 80 -1.39 14.93 -20.32
CA ASP A 80 -2.78 14.45 -20.41
C ASP A 80 -2.96 13.08 -19.74
N GLN A 81 -1.96 12.19 -19.82
CA GLN A 81 -2.03 10.87 -19.19
C GLN A 81 -1.96 11.00 -17.66
N ALA A 82 -1.10 11.88 -17.15
CA ALA A 82 -1.04 12.19 -15.73
C ALA A 82 -2.37 12.79 -15.24
N GLU A 83 -2.93 13.74 -15.98
CA GLU A 83 -4.23 14.35 -15.67
C GLU A 83 -5.36 13.31 -15.62
N GLU A 84 -5.38 12.36 -16.55
CA GLU A 84 -6.36 11.26 -16.58
C GLU A 84 -6.21 10.34 -15.36
N MET A 85 -4.98 9.92 -15.04
CA MET A 85 -4.69 9.07 -13.89
C MET A 85 -5.07 9.74 -12.57
N LEU A 86 -4.73 11.02 -12.39
CA LEU A 86 -5.08 11.82 -11.22
C LEU A 86 -6.61 11.96 -11.09
N SER A 87 -7.27 12.36 -12.17
CA SER A 87 -8.74 12.49 -12.21
C SER A 87 -9.44 11.18 -11.86
N ALA A 88 -8.92 10.06 -12.36
CA ALA A 88 -9.45 8.74 -12.06
C ALA A 88 -9.29 8.41 -10.56
N LEU A 89 -8.11 8.65 -9.98
CA LEU A 89 -7.87 8.41 -8.56
C LEU A 89 -8.77 9.27 -7.66
N GLU A 90 -8.89 10.57 -7.93
CA GLU A 90 -9.78 11.49 -7.21
C GLU A 90 -11.23 11.05 -7.25
N ARG A 91 -11.73 10.71 -8.46
CA ARG A 91 -13.10 10.24 -8.62
C ARG A 91 -13.33 8.95 -7.85
N ASN A 92 -12.46 7.97 -8.02
CA ASN A 92 -12.57 6.68 -7.34
C ASN A 92 -12.53 6.84 -5.81
N THR A 93 -11.65 7.69 -5.30
CA THR A 93 -11.52 7.91 -3.85
C THR A 93 -12.73 8.66 -3.28
N SER A 94 -13.20 9.71 -3.96
CA SER A 94 -14.39 10.45 -3.57
C SER A 94 -15.67 9.60 -3.62
N GLU A 95 -15.86 8.79 -4.66
CA GLU A 95 -17.03 7.91 -4.81
C GLU A 95 -17.09 6.83 -3.71
N ASN A 96 -15.94 6.41 -3.18
CA ASN A 96 -15.84 5.32 -2.21
C ASN A 96 -15.49 5.77 -0.78
N GLY A 97 -15.48 7.07 -0.50
CA GLY A 97 -15.16 7.60 0.84
C GLY A 97 -13.73 7.32 1.32
N ILE A 98 -12.78 7.18 0.39
CA ILE A 98 -11.38 6.92 0.69
C ILE A 98 -10.65 8.24 0.94
N THR A 99 -9.84 8.29 1.99
CA THR A 99 -9.02 9.49 2.27
C THR A 99 -7.95 9.65 1.21
N PHE A 100 -7.94 10.81 0.54
CA PHE A 100 -6.98 11.16 -0.52
C PHE A 100 -6.10 12.35 -0.13
N PHE A 101 -4.78 12.17 -0.23
CA PHE A 101 -3.77 13.21 -0.03
C PHE A 101 -3.33 13.78 -1.39
N GLY A 102 -4.16 14.63 -1.98
CA GLY A 102 -3.85 15.37 -3.22
C GLY A 102 -2.98 16.60 -3.00
N PHE A 103 -2.66 17.35 -4.06
CA PHE A 103 -1.73 18.49 -4.01
C PHE A 103 -2.09 19.56 -2.97
N ASP A 104 -3.38 19.84 -2.78
CA ASP A 104 -3.87 20.85 -1.82
C ASP A 104 -3.90 20.36 -0.36
N SER A 105 -3.66 19.07 -0.11
CA SER A 105 -3.80 18.48 1.23
C SER A 105 -2.70 18.90 2.21
N GLY A 106 -1.56 19.39 1.70
CA GLY A 106 -0.34 19.61 2.48
C GLY A 106 0.30 18.32 3.04
N LYS A 107 -0.25 17.15 2.68
CA LYS A 107 0.18 15.82 3.15
C LYS A 107 0.59 14.89 2.00
N GLN A 108 0.49 15.36 0.76
CA GLN A 108 0.89 14.63 -0.44
C GLN A 108 2.41 14.37 -0.43
N GLY A 109 2.79 13.18 -0.88
CA GLY A 109 4.18 12.76 -1.02
C GLY A 109 4.26 11.31 -1.45
N ILE A 110 5.48 10.76 -1.45
CA ILE A 110 5.74 9.35 -1.79
C ILE A 110 4.95 8.44 -0.83
N THR A 111 4.21 7.49 -1.37
CA THR A 111 3.30 6.60 -0.64
C THR A 111 3.94 5.99 0.61
N HIS A 112 5.15 5.44 0.46
CA HIS A 112 5.88 4.78 1.54
C HIS A 112 6.57 5.72 2.54
N VAL A 113 6.50 7.04 2.32
CA VAL A 113 6.95 8.09 3.26
C VAL A 113 5.75 8.69 3.99
N VAL A 114 4.70 9.05 3.25
CA VAL A 114 3.49 9.67 3.80
C VAL A 114 2.80 8.75 4.81
N ALA A 115 2.66 7.47 4.49
CA ALA A 115 1.96 6.53 5.36
C ALA A 115 2.59 6.37 6.76
N PRO A 116 3.91 6.16 6.93
CA PRO A 116 4.51 6.19 8.26
C PRO A 116 4.55 7.60 8.89
N GLU A 117 4.77 8.66 8.12
CA GLU A 117 4.82 10.04 8.66
C GLU A 117 3.49 10.47 9.29
N LEU A 118 2.36 10.06 8.68
CA LEU A 118 1.01 10.30 9.20
C LEU A 118 0.58 9.28 10.27
N GLY A 119 1.45 8.34 10.65
CA GLY A 119 1.14 7.30 11.61
C GLY A 119 0.12 6.27 11.12
N LEU A 120 -0.08 6.13 9.80
CA LEU A 120 -0.94 5.10 9.23
C LEU A 120 -0.29 3.72 9.35
N SER A 121 1.01 3.64 9.07
CA SER A 121 1.79 2.41 9.25
C SER A 121 2.17 2.22 10.71
N GLN A 122 1.64 1.16 11.33
CA GLN A 122 1.88 0.86 12.74
C GLN A 122 2.45 -0.55 12.94
N PRO A 123 3.16 -0.80 14.05
CA PRO A 123 3.67 -2.12 14.37
C PRO A 123 2.56 -3.17 14.41
N GLY A 124 2.88 -4.36 13.91
CA GLY A 124 1.97 -5.49 13.93
C GLY A 124 0.93 -5.53 12.82
N MET A 125 0.96 -4.59 11.85
CA MET A 125 0.04 -4.59 10.71
C MET A 125 0.52 -5.45 9.55
N THR A 126 -0.42 -5.83 8.68
CA THR A 126 -0.17 -6.13 7.27
C THR A 126 -0.46 -4.88 6.43
N VAL A 127 0.47 -4.48 5.56
CA VAL A 127 0.37 -3.31 4.69
C VAL A 127 0.44 -3.76 3.25
N ALA A 128 -0.53 -3.38 2.43
CA ALA A 128 -0.53 -3.70 1.00
C ALA A 128 -0.57 -2.45 0.14
N CYS A 129 0.15 -2.45 -0.98
CA CYS A 129 0.12 -1.39 -1.98
C CYS A 129 0.47 -1.95 -3.36
N GLY A 130 -0.03 -1.30 -4.41
CA GLY A 130 0.30 -1.56 -5.80
C GLY A 130 1.74 -1.24 -6.22
N ASP A 131 2.69 -1.22 -5.27
CA ASP A 131 4.10 -0.83 -5.45
C ASP A 131 5.05 -1.90 -4.90
N SER A 132 6.16 -2.15 -5.58
CA SER A 132 7.14 -3.16 -5.20
C SER A 132 7.94 -2.81 -3.93
N HIS A 133 8.00 -1.54 -3.54
CA HIS A 133 8.73 -1.04 -2.38
C HIS A 133 7.90 -1.04 -1.09
N THR A 134 6.71 -1.65 -1.09
CA THR A 134 5.86 -1.81 0.09
C THR A 134 6.60 -2.50 1.25
N ALA A 135 7.65 -3.28 0.97
CA ALA A 135 8.53 -3.84 2.00
C ALA A 135 9.13 -2.79 2.95
N THR A 136 9.19 -1.51 2.56
CA THR A 136 9.62 -0.37 3.40
C THR A 136 8.89 -0.33 4.75
N HIS A 137 7.60 -0.66 4.77
CA HIS A 137 6.80 -0.67 5.99
C HIS A 137 7.30 -1.69 7.04
N GLY A 138 8.09 -2.68 6.63
CA GLY A 138 8.74 -3.63 7.54
C GLY A 138 9.65 -2.97 8.58
N ALA A 139 10.18 -1.78 8.29
CA ALA A 139 10.95 -0.98 9.26
C ALA A 139 10.14 -0.62 10.53
N PHE A 140 8.81 -0.63 10.43
CA PHE A 140 7.89 -0.33 11.54
C PHE A 140 7.38 -1.60 12.23
N GLY A 141 7.95 -2.77 11.96
CA GLY A 141 7.51 -4.03 12.53
C GLY A 141 6.18 -4.54 11.96
N SER A 142 5.93 -4.25 10.69
CA SER A 142 4.75 -4.69 9.93
C SER A 142 5.16 -5.64 8.79
N ILE A 143 4.20 -6.34 8.19
CA ILE A 143 4.42 -7.12 6.96
C ILE A 143 3.95 -6.26 5.78
N GLY A 144 4.90 -5.69 5.02
CA GLY A 144 4.62 -4.96 3.79
C GLY A 144 4.63 -5.87 2.56
N VAL A 145 3.55 -5.86 1.78
CA VAL A 145 3.36 -6.72 0.61
C VAL A 145 3.01 -5.87 -0.62
N GLY A 146 3.89 -5.89 -1.63
CA GLY A 146 3.56 -5.36 -2.95
C GLY A 146 2.57 -6.28 -3.64
N ILE A 147 1.47 -5.72 -4.15
CA ILE A 147 0.36 -6.48 -4.75
C ILE A 147 0.07 -6.02 -6.17
N GLY A 148 -0.43 -6.94 -7.01
CA GLY A 148 -0.86 -6.60 -8.38
C GLY A 148 -2.29 -6.08 -8.45
N THR A 149 -2.71 -5.53 -9.59
CA THR A 149 -4.06 -4.96 -9.82
C THR A 149 -5.21 -5.89 -9.40
N SER A 150 -5.12 -7.18 -9.72
CA SER A 150 -6.14 -8.16 -9.31
C SER A 150 -6.25 -8.32 -7.79
N GLN A 151 -5.11 -8.25 -7.08
CA GLN A 151 -5.09 -8.31 -5.62
C GLN A 151 -5.53 -6.98 -5.00
N ILE A 152 -5.25 -5.83 -5.63
CA ILE A 152 -5.79 -4.53 -5.20
C ILE A 152 -7.32 -4.59 -5.21
N ARG A 153 -7.92 -5.12 -6.29
CA ARG A 153 -9.36 -5.38 -6.36
C ARG A 153 -9.83 -6.26 -5.19
N ASP A 154 -9.10 -7.34 -4.88
CA ASP A 154 -9.49 -8.25 -3.80
C ASP A 154 -9.41 -7.58 -2.41
N VAL A 155 -8.40 -6.74 -2.16
CA VAL A 155 -8.31 -5.93 -0.94
C VAL A 155 -9.44 -4.90 -0.89
N LEU A 156 -9.73 -4.19 -1.98
CA LEU A 156 -10.83 -3.24 -2.02
C LEU A 156 -12.17 -3.93 -1.75
N ALA A 157 -12.43 -5.08 -2.36
CA ALA A 157 -13.70 -5.79 -2.24
C ALA A 157 -13.88 -6.56 -0.92
N THR A 158 -12.79 -7.01 -0.28
CA THR A 158 -12.88 -7.97 0.84
C THR A 158 -11.99 -7.64 2.04
N GLY A 159 -11.05 -6.70 1.89
CA GLY A 159 -9.99 -6.44 2.86
C GLY A 159 -8.91 -7.53 2.95
N CYS A 160 -8.92 -8.52 2.06
CA CYS A 160 -8.03 -9.68 2.14
C CYS A 160 -7.29 -9.93 0.82
N ILE A 161 -6.17 -10.63 0.91
CA ILE A 161 -5.48 -11.27 -0.22
C ILE A 161 -5.34 -12.77 0.02
N ALA A 162 -5.22 -13.55 -1.05
CA ALA A 162 -4.66 -14.89 -0.99
C ALA A 162 -3.13 -14.79 -1.02
N ALA A 163 -2.44 -15.35 -0.04
CA ALA A 163 -0.99 -15.25 0.07
C ALA A 163 -0.36 -16.52 0.66
N ASP A 164 0.81 -16.88 0.13
CA ASP A 164 1.65 -17.93 0.70
C ASP A 164 2.58 -17.35 1.76
N LYS A 165 2.71 -18.06 2.87
CA LYS A 165 3.69 -17.73 3.90
C LYS A 165 5.10 -17.85 3.31
N GLN A 166 5.95 -16.86 3.55
CA GLN A 166 7.28 -16.75 2.97
C GLN A 166 8.35 -17.34 3.88
N ARG A 167 9.46 -17.80 3.29
CA ARG A 167 10.62 -18.27 4.06
C ARG A 167 11.32 -17.09 4.72
N VAL A 168 11.53 -17.17 6.03
CA VAL A 168 12.18 -16.11 6.79
C VAL A 168 13.68 -16.36 6.90
N ARG A 169 14.47 -15.30 6.70
CA ARG A 169 15.91 -15.26 7.00
C ARG A 169 16.17 -14.20 8.06
N ARG A 170 16.81 -14.58 9.17
CA ARG A 170 17.32 -13.62 10.15
C ARG A 170 18.67 -13.09 9.70
N ILE A 171 18.80 -11.77 9.65
CA ILE A 171 20.06 -11.07 9.44
C ILE A 171 20.39 -10.36 10.74
N ASN A 172 21.51 -10.74 11.37
CA ASN A 172 22.04 -10.05 12.55
C ASN A 172 23.14 -9.09 12.07
N VAL A 173 23.00 -7.81 12.39
CA VAL A 173 24.02 -6.79 12.14
C VAL A 173 24.63 -6.41 13.49
N GLU A 174 25.94 -6.60 13.63
CA GLU A 174 26.68 -6.38 14.87
C GLU A 174 27.75 -5.30 14.68
N GLY A 175 28.07 -4.55 15.74
CA GLY A 175 29.01 -3.44 15.72
C GLY A 175 28.38 -2.08 15.37
N ASP A 176 29.22 -1.05 15.31
CA ASP A 176 28.80 0.32 14.98
C ASP A 176 29.11 0.67 13.52
N SER A 177 28.26 1.51 12.93
CA SER A 177 28.52 2.04 11.58
C SER A 177 29.77 2.93 11.58
N ALA A 178 30.68 2.71 10.64
CA ALA A 178 31.79 3.63 10.41
C ALA A 178 31.27 5.01 9.96
N ARG A 179 32.05 6.08 10.20
CA ARG A 179 31.63 7.47 9.96
C ARG A 179 31.15 7.77 8.53
N ALA A 180 31.59 7.01 7.53
CA ALA A 180 31.20 7.16 6.13
C ALA A 180 30.18 6.09 5.66
N CYS A 181 29.75 5.19 6.55
CA CYS A 181 28.75 4.16 6.27
C CYS A 181 27.36 4.64 6.72
N THR A 182 26.36 4.33 5.92
CA THR A 182 24.94 4.68 6.10
C THR A 182 24.08 3.43 6.03
N PRO A 183 22.79 3.45 6.41
CA PRO A 183 21.90 2.30 6.25
C PRO A 183 21.80 1.74 4.82
N ARG A 184 22.18 2.52 3.79
CA ARG A 184 22.20 2.10 2.39
C ARG A 184 23.45 1.30 1.99
N THR A 185 24.56 1.46 2.71
CA THR A 185 25.91 1.00 2.34
C THR A 185 26.44 -0.01 3.32
#